data_AF-A0A5C6YLU3-F1
#
_entry.id   AF-A0A5C6YLU3-F1
#
_cell.length_a   1.000
_cell.length_b   1.000
_cell.length_c   1.000
_cell.angle_alpha   90.00
_cell.angle_beta   90.00
_cell.angle_gamma   90.00
#
_symmetry.space_group_name_H-M   'P 1'
#
loop_
_entity.id
_entity.type
_entity.pdbx_description
1 polymer ?
#
loop_
_entity_poly.entity_id
_entity_poly.type
_entity_poly.pdbx_seq_one_letter_code
_entity_poly.pdbx_strand_id
1 'polypeptide(L)'
;NLALALAPHLRPQLLDLLFVSNRNLDRGFCEFGGWKGRHHGGFLPTVETAAFLVAGEDLARRFELRRMLDEAAPLRRLGLVRLVHESPGEPWYGAALVAGADTLDLLCTGEARKPDYSAQFPAKLIETRLDWDDLVLDAEVMDEVQAITTWARHGETLMRDWRLEKSLKPGYRCLFFGPPGTGKTLTATLIGRQVQADVYRIDLSMVVSKYIGETEKNLAQVFDQAQHRRWILFFDEADALFGKRTATSSSNDRHANQEVSYLLQRVEDFPGTVILASNLKGNIDDAFARRFQSAVYFPMPDAEQRLRLWEGMVRHTGRLDAEVDLRELAERHELAGGAIANVVRFGAINAMQAGRERILAADLRKGIAKELRKEGRTV
;
A
#
# COMPACT_ATOMS: atom_id res chain seq x y z
N ASN A 1 -27.09 11.14 8.77
CA ASN A 1 -26.05 10.09 8.82
C ASN A 1 -24.65 10.67 8.80
N LEU A 2 -24.14 11.17 7.67
CA LEU A 2 -22.78 11.73 7.59
C LEU A 2 -22.57 12.92 8.55
N ALA A 3 -23.50 13.88 8.56
CA ALA A 3 -23.44 15.02 9.50
C ALA A 3 -23.42 14.57 10.98
N LEU A 4 -24.13 13.48 11.30
CA LEU A 4 -24.19 12.94 12.66
C LEU A 4 -22.85 12.26 13.02
N ALA A 5 -22.26 11.50 12.10
CA ALA A 5 -20.94 10.89 12.28
C ALA A 5 -19.81 11.94 12.42
N LEU A 6 -19.97 13.13 11.83
CA LEU A 6 -19.02 14.25 11.92
C LEU A 6 -19.23 15.14 13.15
N ALA A 7 -20.44 15.16 13.73
CA ALA A 7 -20.79 16.04 14.84
C ALA A 7 -19.83 15.93 16.04
N PRO A 8 -19.38 14.74 16.49
CA PRO A 8 -18.40 14.62 17.57
C PRO A 8 -17.06 15.32 17.30
N HIS A 9 -16.71 15.51 16.03
CA HIS A 9 -15.44 16.10 15.63
C HIS A 9 -15.53 17.62 15.39
N LEU A 10 -16.65 18.09 14.84
CA LEU A 10 -16.83 19.49 14.47
C LEU A 10 -17.48 20.32 15.58
N ARG A 11 -18.51 19.77 16.24
CA ARG A 11 -19.31 20.42 17.28
C ARG A 11 -19.86 19.39 18.27
N PRO A 12 -19.01 18.80 19.14
CA PRO A 12 -19.41 17.71 20.03
C PRO A 12 -20.59 18.07 20.94
N GLN A 13 -20.70 19.34 21.34
CA GLN A 13 -21.75 19.83 22.24
C GLN A 13 -23.16 19.73 21.63
N LEU A 14 -23.27 19.60 20.29
CA LEU A 14 -24.56 19.47 19.61
C LEU A 14 -25.35 18.24 20.09
N LEU A 15 -24.64 17.19 20.51
CA LEU A 15 -25.23 15.91 20.92
C LEU A 15 -25.38 15.78 22.44
N ASP A 16 -24.93 16.76 23.22
CA ASP A 16 -25.02 16.70 24.70
C ASP A 16 -26.47 16.66 25.20
N LEU A 17 -27.41 17.20 24.43
CA LEU A 17 -28.85 17.13 24.72
C LEU A 17 -29.38 15.69 24.75
N LEU A 18 -28.66 14.73 24.15
CA LEU A 18 -29.04 13.32 24.09
C LEU A 18 -28.45 12.52 25.27
N PHE A 19 -27.61 13.14 26.11
CA PHE A 19 -27.13 12.52 27.37
C PHE A 19 -28.15 12.51 28.50
N VAL A 20 -29.37 13.00 28.28
CA VAL A 20 -30.40 13.06 29.32
C VAL A 20 -30.68 11.66 29.84
N SER A 21 -30.39 11.45 31.13
CA SER A 21 -30.70 10.21 31.83
C SER A 21 -32.05 10.30 32.52
N ASN A 22 -32.74 9.17 32.57
CA ASN A 22 -33.93 9.03 33.38
C ASN A 22 -33.52 8.90 34.85
N ARG A 23 -33.76 9.96 35.64
CA ARG A 23 -33.39 10.04 37.07
C ARG A 23 -34.00 8.92 37.92
N ASN A 24 -35.08 8.28 37.47
CA ASN A 24 -35.72 7.20 38.21
C ASN A 24 -35.13 5.81 37.90
N LEU A 25 -34.45 5.67 36.76
CA LEU A 25 -33.93 4.38 36.27
C LEU A 25 -32.39 4.33 36.20
N ASP A 26 -31.73 5.44 36.55
CA ASP A 26 -30.28 5.64 36.48
C ASP A 26 -29.66 5.18 35.14
N ARG A 27 -30.40 5.39 34.04
CA ARG A 27 -30.00 5.02 32.68
C ARG A 27 -30.48 6.02 31.65
N GLY A 28 -29.79 6.08 30.51
CA GLY A 28 -30.23 6.84 29.34
C GLY A 28 -31.50 6.29 28.71
N PHE A 29 -32.19 7.09 27.90
CA PHE A 29 -33.30 6.62 27.08
C PHE A 29 -32.77 5.75 25.94
N CYS A 30 -33.26 4.51 25.82
CA CYS A 30 -32.83 3.59 24.77
C CYS A 30 -33.07 4.15 23.37
N GLU A 31 -34.12 4.96 23.20
CA GLU A 31 -34.52 5.60 21.95
C GLU A 31 -33.50 6.61 21.45
N PHE A 32 -32.70 7.24 22.32
CA PHE A 32 -31.68 8.19 21.88
C PHE A 32 -30.41 7.49 21.40
N GLY A 33 -30.19 6.24 21.84
CA GLY A 33 -28.97 5.49 21.60
C GLY A 33 -27.73 6.23 22.09
N GLY A 34 -26.63 6.02 21.38
CA GLY A 34 -25.36 6.69 21.64
C GLY A 34 -24.49 6.04 22.70
N TRP A 35 -23.19 6.25 22.58
CA TRP A 35 -22.18 5.83 23.54
C TRP A 35 -21.52 7.03 24.20
N LYS A 36 -20.99 6.82 25.40
CA LYS A 36 -20.15 7.82 26.05
C LYS A 36 -18.70 7.65 25.60
N GLY A 37 -18.11 8.69 25.02
CA GLY A 37 -16.73 8.68 24.58
C GLY A 37 -15.77 8.48 25.76
N ARG A 38 -14.92 7.44 25.69
CA ARG A 38 -14.02 7.05 26.79
C ARG A 38 -12.96 8.10 27.13
N HIS A 39 -12.46 8.83 26.13
CA HIS A 39 -11.36 9.80 26.30
C HIS A 39 -11.77 11.27 26.19
N HIS A 40 -12.75 11.60 25.34
CA HIS A 40 -13.20 12.98 25.16
C HIS A 40 -14.49 13.31 25.96
N GLY A 41 -15.10 12.31 26.61
CA GLY A 41 -16.27 12.48 27.49
C GLY A 41 -17.60 12.83 26.79
N GLY A 42 -17.58 13.11 25.48
CA GLY A 42 -18.75 13.53 24.70
C GLY A 42 -19.60 12.36 24.18
N PHE A 43 -20.70 12.69 23.50
CA PHE A 43 -21.65 11.73 22.97
C PHE A 43 -21.20 11.22 21.60
N LEU A 44 -21.10 9.90 21.45
CA LEU A 44 -20.85 9.22 20.18
C LEU A 44 -22.18 8.69 19.66
N PRO A 45 -22.71 9.22 18.55
CA PRO A 45 -24.01 8.81 18.06
C PRO A 45 -24.00 7.38 17.54
N THR A 46 -25.09 6.66 17.76
CA THR A 46 -25.31 5.33 17.17
C THR A 46 -26.29 5.38 16.01
N VAL A 47 -26.47 4.27 15.32
CA VAL A 47 -27.52 4.15 14.31
C VAL A 47 -28.91 4.39 14.91
N GLU A 48 -29.14 4.01 16.16
CA GLU A 48 -30.37 4.36 16.90
C GLU A 48 -30.51 5.87 17.06
N THR A 49 -29.42 6.60 17.35
CA THR A 49 -29.46 8.08 17.36
C THR A 49 -29.89 8.65 16.00
N ALA A 50 -29.38 8.09 14.90
CA ALA A 50 -29.82 8.51 13.57
C ALA A 50 -31.30 8.16 13.30
N ALA A 51 -31.74 6.98 13.74
CA ALA A 51 -33.12 6.52 13.61
C ALA A 51 -34.07 7.43 14.37
N PHE A 52 -33.74 7.79 15.60
CA PHE A 52 -34.52 8.71 16.42
C PHE A 52 -34.69 10.08 15.74
N LEU A 53 -33.59 10.67 15.27
CA LEU A 53 -33.61 12.02 14.68
C LEU A 53 -34.34 12.10 13.34
N VAL A 54 -34.28 11.05 12.51
CA VAL A 54 -34.78 11.08 11.13
C VAL A 54 -36.11 10.34 10.96
N ALA A 55 -36.32 9.28 11.74
CA ALA A 55 -37.48 8.39 11.63
C ALA A 55 -38.39 8.40 12.87
N GLY A 56 -37.89 8.76 14.06
CA GLY A 56 -38.67 8.70 15.30
C GLY A 56 -39.19 7.29 15.55
N GLU A 57 -40.51 7.14 15.68
CA GLU A 57 -41.22 5.86 15.86
C GLU A 57 -41.65 5.19 14.53
N ASP A 58 -41.45 5.85 13.38
CA ASP A 58 -41.86 5.33 12.07
C ASP A 58 -40.97 4.16 11.63
N LEU A 59 -41.51 2.95 11.71
CA LEU A 59 -40.82 1.71 11.34
C LEU A 59 -40.41 1.66 9.87
N ALA A 60 -41.21 2.22 8.95
CA ALA A 60 -40.89 2.21 7.53
C ALA A 60 -39.64 3.06 7.26
N ARG A 61 -39.59 4.26 7.82
CA ARG A 61 -38.43 5.16 7.73
C ARG A 61 -37.19 4.57 8.41
N ARG A 62 -37.35 3.83 9.50
CA ARG A 62 -36.25 3.09 10.14
C ARG A 62 -35.66 2.04 9.19
N PHE A 63 -36.48 1.30 8.46
CA PHE A 63 -35.99 0.35 7.45
C PHE A 63 -35.31 1.03 6.26
N GLU A 64 -35.79 2.19 5.82
CA GLU A 64 -35.11 2.99 4.79
C GLU A 64 -33.71 3.45 5.26
N LEU A 65 -33.61 3.96 6.50
CA LEU A 65 -32.34 4.33 7.10
C LEU A 65 -31.36 3.14 7.12
N ARG A 66 -31.85 1.94 7.45
CA ARG A 66 -31.04 0.72 7.40
C ARG A 66 -30.45 0.47 6.02
N ARG A 67 -31.24 0.64 4.95
CA ARG A 67 -30.75 0.51 3.57
C ARG A 67 -29.73 1.57 3.21
N MET A 68 -29.86 2.80 3.73
CA MET A 68 -28.91 3.90 3.50
C MET A 68 -27.56 3.71 4.22
N LEU A 69 -27.53 2.89 5.27
CA LEU A 69 -26.34 2.57 6.06
C LEU A 69 -25.85 1.14 5.86
N ASP A 70 -26.42 0.44 4.87
CA ASP A 70 -25.95 -0.87 4.46
C ASP A 70 -24.52 -0.78 3.89
N GLU A 71 -23.79 -1.88 3.91
CA GLU A 71 -22.38 -1.93 3.49
C GLU A 71 -22.20 -1.52 2.02
N ALA A 72 -23.15 -1.88 1.17
CA ALA A 72 -23.18 -1.50 -0.24
C ALA A 72 -23.59 -0.03 -0.50
N ALA A 73 -24.14 0.66 0.49
CA ALA A 73 -24.64 2.03 0.33
C ALA A 73 -23.48 3.03 0.14
N PRO A 74 -23.66 4.13 -0.61
CA PRO A 74 -22.56 5.03 -0.97
C PRO A 74 -21.70 5.53 0.20
N LEU A 75 -22.32 5.92 1.33
CA LEU A 75 -21.60 6.43 2.50
C LEU A 75 -20.66 5.38 3.12
N ARG A 76 -21.09 4.11 3.13
CA ARG A 76 -20.32 2.99 3.68
C ARG A 76 -19.33 2.43 2.67
N ARG A 77 -19.75 2.26 1.42
CA ARG A 77 -18.93 1.77 0.32
C ARG A 77 -17.73 2.68 0.04
N LEU A 78 -17.91 4.00 0.14
CA LEU A 78 -16.83 4.99 0.02
C LEU A 78 -16.03 5.19 1.30
N GLY A 79 -16.33 4.44 2.38
CA GLY A 79 -15.64 4.55 3.66
C GLY A 79 -15.86 5.86 4.42
N LEU A 80 -16.83 6.68 4.02
CA LEU A 80 -17.13 7.98 4.66
C LEU A 80 -17.75 7.81 6.05
N VAL A 81 -18.48 6.72 6.25
CA VAL A 81 -19.10 6.38 7.52
C VAL A 81 -18.83 4.90 7.82
N ARG A 82 -18.44 4.62 9.06
CA ARG A 82 -18.23 3.27 9.59
C ARG A 82 -19.20 3.01 10.73
N LEU A 83 -19.64 1.75 10.83
CA LEU A 83 -20.40 1.25 11.95
C LEU A 83 -19.47 0.41 12.82
N VAL A 84 -19.39 0.77 14.10
CA VAL A 84 -18.53 0.09 15.08
C VAL A 84 -19.42 -0.47 16.19
N HIS A 85 -19.15 -1.70 16.62
CA HIS A 85 -19.79 -2.30 17.80
C HIS A 85 -18.80 -2.35 18.96
N GLU A 86 -19.27 -2.08 20.18
CA GLU A 86 -18.43 -2.15 21.38
C GLU A 86 -18.17 -3.61 21.79
N SER A 87 -19.13 -4.50 21.54
CA SER A 87 -19.03 -5.93 21.85
C SER A 87 -19.76 -6.79 20.81
N PRO A 88 -19.33 -8.05 20.60
CA PRO A 88 -20.06 -9.01 19.77
C PRO A 88 -21.46 -9.28 20.32
N GLY A 89 -22.45 -9.44 19.44
CA GLY A 89 -23.84 -9.73 19.83
C GLY A 89 -24.71 -8.48 20.10
N GLU A 90 -24.13 -7.28 20.03
CA GLU A 90 -24.87 -6.02 20.13
C GLU A 90 -25.85 -5.84 18.95
N PRO A 91 -27.04 -5.25 19.18
CA PRO A 91 -28.00 -4.97 18.11
C PRO A 91 -27.41 -4.08 17.02
N TRP A 92 -27.85 -4.26 15.78
CA TRP A 92 -27.37 -3.46 14.64
C TRP A 92 -27.58 -1.94 14.84
N TYR A 93 -28.71 -1.53 15.43
CA TYR A 93 -28.98 -0.12 15.76
C TYR A 93 -28.08 0.43 16.89
N GLY A 94 -27.50 -0.46 17.71
CA GLY A 94 -26.55 -0.10 18.76
C GLY A 94 -25.15 0.26 18.24
N ALA A 95 -24.87 0.07 16.95
CA ALA A 95 -23.58 0.41 16.37
C ALA A 95 -23.31 1.92 16.40
N ALA A 96 -22.12 2.34 16.83
CA ALA A 96 -21.68 3.72 16.72
C ALA A 96 -21.48 4.14 15.26
N LEU A 97 -22.01 5.31 14.91
CA LEU A 97 -21.80 5.99 13.64
C LEU A 97 -20.53 6.83 13.74
N VAL A 98 -19.44 6.34 13.16
CA VAL A 98 -18.13 6.99 13.20
C VAL A 98 -17.75 7.48 11.81
N ALA A 99 -17.17 8.67 11.70
CA ALA A 99 -16.60 9.14 10.45
C ALA A 99 -15.45 8.22 9.98
N GLY A 100 -15.28 8.07 8.67
CA GLY A 100 -14.08 7.48 8.10
C GLY A 100 -12.83 8.26 8.50
N ALA A 101 -11.67 7.60 8.48
CA ALA A 101 -10.42 8.18 9.00
C ALA A 101 -10.08 9.55 8.37
N ASP A 102 -10.38 9.74 7.08
CA ASP A 102 -10.07 10.96 6.32
C ASP A 102 -11.31 11.70 5.84
N THR A 103 -12.48 11.33 6.35
CA THR A 103 -13.75 11.96 5.93
C THR A 103 -13.79 13.43 6.29
N LEU A 104 -13.25 13.80 7.45
CA LEU A 104 -13.17 15.20 7.86
C LEU A 104 -12.28 15.99 6.92
N ASP A 105 -11.07 15.50 6.65
CA ASP A 105 -10.12 16.17 5.78
C ASP A 105 -10.70 16.31 4.36
N LEU A 106 -11.22 15.22 3.79
CA LEU A 106 -11.83 15.24 2.47
C LEU A 106 -12.97 16.26 2.34
N LEU A 107 -13.83 16.39 3.35
CA LEU A 107 -14.96 17.32 3.30
C LEU A 107 -14.57 18.76 3.62
N CYS A 108 -13.56 18.98 4.47
CA CYS A 108 -13.14 20.30 4.90
C CYS A 108 -12.12 20.94 3.94
N THR A 109 -11.21 20.14 3.37
CA THR A 109 -10.12 20.62 2.51
C THR A 109 -10.29 20.22 1.05
N GLY A 110 -11.16 19.24 0.76
CA GLY A 110 -11.28 18.64 -0.58
C GLY A 110 -10.23 17.56 -0.85
N GLU A 111 -9.30 17.33 0.08
CA GLU A 111 -8.20 16.37 -0.09
C GLU A 111 -8.35 15.20 0.87
N ALA A 112 -8.35 13.98 0.32
CA ALA A 112 -8.27 12.79 1.15
C ALA A 112 -6.87 12.72 1.78
N ARG A 113 -6.81 12.65 3.11
CA ARG A 113 -5.54 12.46 3.81
C ARG A 113 -4.90 11.15 3.35
N LYS A 114 -3.64 11.26 2.95
CA LYS A 114 -2.77 10.13 2.62
C LYS A 114 -1.98 9.77 3.87
N PRO A 115 -2.32 8.69 4.60
CA PRO A 115 -1.55 8.30 5.77
C PRO A 115 -0.10 8.02 5.39
N ASP A 116 0.82 8.34 6.29
CA ASP A 116 2.24 7.98 6.20
C ASP A 116 2.58 6.97 7.31
N TYR A 117 3.76 6.35 7.20
CA TYR A 117 4.20 5.29 8.08
C TYR A 117 4.09 5.70 9.57
N SER A 118 3.47 4.84 10.38
CA SER A 118 3.39 5.00 11.83
C SER A 118 3.36 3.64 12.53
N ALA A 119 3.49 3.62 13.86
CA ALA A 119 3.38 2.39 14.65
C ALA A 119 2.04 1.66 14.45
N GLN A 120 0.98 2.38 14.06
CA GLN A 120 -0.36 1.84 13.82
C GLN A 120 -0.65 1.62 12.32
N PHE A 121 0.24 2.08 11.43
CA PHE A 121 0.06 2.00 9.97
C PHE A 121 1.40 1.66 9.29
N PRO A 122 1.69 0.36 9.05
CA PRO A 122 2.98 -0.13 8.57
C PRO A 122 3.14 0.00 7.06
N ALA A 123 2.54 1.04 6.46
CA ALA A 123 2.63 1.30 5.03
C ALA A 123 3.11 2.72 4.78
N LYS A 124 4.02 2.89 3.81
CA LYS A 124 4.60 4.16 3.42
C LYS A 124 4.19 4.50 2.00
N LEU A 125 3.65 5.70 1.78
CA LEU A 125 3.40 6.18 0.42
C LEU A 125 4.75 6.32 -0.32
N ILE A 126 4.85 5.70 -1.50
CA ILE A 126 6.02 5.81 -2.36
C ILE A 126 5.64 6.53 -3.66
N GLU A 127 6.47 7.50 -4.02
CA GLU A 127 6.31 8.32 -5.22
C GLU A 127 7.63 8.37 -5.98
N THR A 128 7.54 8.62 -7.28
CA THR A 128 8.71 8.82 -8.14
C THR A 128 8.53 10.08 -8.99
N ARG A 129 9.64 10.78 -9.22
CA ARG A 129 9.72 11.89 -10.19
C ARG A 129 10.14 11.43 -11.58
N LEU A 130 10.53 10.17 -11.70
CA LEU A 130 10.93 9.56 -12.96
C LEU A 130 9.69 9.22 -13.79
N ASP A 131 9.89 9.11 -15.10
CA ASP A 131 8.89 8.72 -16.09
C ASP A 131 9.26 7.37 -16.72
N TRP A 132 8.40 6.83 -17.60
CA TRP A 132 8.66 5.54 -18.24
C TRP A 132 9.93 5.53 -19.10
N ASP A 133 10.35 6.67 -19.63
CA ASP A 133 11.59 6.81 -20.40
C ASP A 133 12.86 6.63 -19.55
N ASP A 134 12.74 6.79 -18.23
CA ASP A 134 13.83 6.56 -17.27
C ASP A 134 13.96 5.09 -16.88
N LEU A 135 12.96 4.28 -17.18
CA LEU A 135 12.93 2.85 -16.87
C LEU A 135 13.29 2.04 -18.12
N VAL A 136 14.40 1.33 -18.06
CA VAL A 136 14.84 0.44 -19.14
C VAL A 136 14.48 -1.00 -18.78
N LEU A 137 13.58 -1.58 -19.54
CA LEU A 137 13.16 -2.99 -19.44
C LEU A 137 13.15 -3.63 -20.84
N ASP A 138 13.26 -4.95 -20.87
CA ASP A 138 13.01 -5.75 -22.06
C ASP A 138 11.54 -5.69 -22.49
N ALA A 139 11.30 -5.95 -23.77
CA ALA A 139 9.95 -5.94 -24.35
C ALA A 139 9.00 -6.92 -23.64
N GLU A 140 9.47 -8.14 -23.35
CA GLU A 140 8.68 -9.16 -22.65
C GLU A 140 8.25 -8.70 -21.25
N VAL A 141 9.18 -8.10 -20.50
CA VAL A 141 8.89 -7.56 -19.16
C VAL A 141 7.91 -6.39 -19.26
N MET A 142 8.07 -5.53 -20.28
CA MET A 142 7.16 -4.41 -20.52
C MET A 142 5.74 -4.88 -20.87
N ASP A 143 5.58 -5.94 -21.66
CA ASP A 143 4.28 -6.51 -22.00
C ASP A 143 3.54 -7.01 -20.75
N GLU A 144 4.23 -7.69 -19.83
CA GLU A 144 3.64 -8.08 -18.55
C GLU A 144 3.26 -6.87 -17.69
N VAL A 145 4.12 -5.85 -17.62
CA VAL A 145 3.84 -4.60 -16.90
C VAL A 145 2.63 -3.88 -17.48
N GLN A 146 2.46 -3.90 -18.81
CA GLN A 146 1.29 -3.33 -19.48
C GLN A 146 0.01 -4.11 -19.16
N ALA A 147 0.07 -5.45 -19.06
CA ALA A 147 -1.06 -6.26 -18.63
C ALA A 147 -1.52 -5.88 -17.21
N ILE A 148 -0.57 -5.72 -16.28
CA ILE A 148 -0.83 -5.28 -14.91
C ILE A 148 -1.46 -3.88 -14.89
N THR A 149 -0.89 -2.96 -15.67
CA THR A 149 -1.38 -1.58 -15.77
C THR A 149 -2.80 -1.51 -16.34
N THR A 150 -3.08 -2.35 -17.33
CA THR A 150 -4.41 -2.48 -17.94
C THR A 150 -5.42 -2.97 -16.92
N TRP A 151 -5.08 -3.99 -16.14
CA TRP A 151 -5.94 -4.44 -15.04
C TRP A 151 -6.16 -3.34 -14.01
N ALA A 152 -5.11 -2.68 -13.53
CA ALA A 152 -5.20 -1.65 -12.51
C ALA A 152 -6.10 -0.47 -12.95
N ARG A 153 -6.13 -0.18 -14.26
CA ARG A 153 -6.98 0.87 -14.83
C ARG A 153 -8.42 0.41 -15.13
N HIS A 154 -8.60 -0.79 -15.66
CA HIS A 154 -9.85 -1.26 -16.26
C HIS A 154 -10.47 -2.49 -15.59
N GLY A 155 -9.91 -2.95 -14.46
CA GLY A 155 -10.33 -4.17 -13.79
C GLY A 155 -11.81 -4.16 -13.39
N GLU A 156 -12.36 -3.04 -12.92
CA GLU A 156 -13.78 -2.94 -12.58
C GLU A 156 -14.69 -3.11 -13.82
N THR A 157 -14.31 -2.52 -14.95
CA THR A 157 -14.98 -2.67 -16.25
C THR A 157 -14.91 -4.13 -16.73
N LEU A 158 -13.75 -4.77 -16.65
CA LEU A 158 -13.59 -6.18 -17.03
C LEU A 158 -14.44 -7.11 -16.15
N MET A 159 -14.54 -6.82 -14.84
CA MET A 159 -15.33 -7.66 -13.94
C MET A 159 -16.84 -7.51 -14.18
N ARG A 160 -17.33 -6.26 -14.31
CA ARG A 160 -18.76 -5.96 -14.43
C ARG A 160 -19.28 -6.08 -15.86
N ASP A 161 -18.68 -5.34 -16.79
CA ASP A 161 -19.23 -5.20 -18.14
C ASP A 161 -19.02 -6.47 -18.96
N TRP A 162 -17.89 -7.15 -18.75
CA TRP A 162 -17.62 -8.46 -19.37
C TRP A 162 -18.15 -9.63 -18.53
N ARG A 163 -18.78 -9.35 -17.38
CA ARG A 163 -19.41 -10.34 -16.48
C ARG A 163 -18.46 -11.44 -16.00
N LEU A 164 -17.17 -11.13 -15.87
CA LEU A 164 -16.15 -12.07 -15.41
C LEU A 164 -16.24 -12.37 -13.91
N GLU A 165 -16.99 -11.58 -13.15
CA GLU A 165 -17.27 -11.76 -11.72
C GLU A 165 -17.87 -13.13 -11.33
N LYS A 166 -18.46 -13.87 -12.28
CA LYS A 166 -18.95 -15.24 -12.04
C LYS A 166 -17.86 -16.31 -12.13
N SER A 167 -16.75 -16.00 -12.79
CA SER A 167 -15.69 -16.96 -13.12
C SER A 167 -14.37 -16.61 -12.45
N LEU A 168 -14.16 -15.35 -12.09
CA LEU A 168 -12.92 -14.83 -11.53
C LEU A 168 -13.19 -14.16 -10.19
N LYS A 169 -12.24 -14.31 -9.25
CA LYS A 169 -12.22 -13.54 -8.01
C LYS A 169 -11.69 -12.13 -8.32
N PRO A 170 -12.23 -11.06 -7.71
CA PRO A 170 -11.66 -9.72 -7.85
C PRO A 170 -10.22 -9.64 -7.32
N GLY A 171 -9.50 -8.63 -7.77
CA GLY A 171 -8.11 -8.36 -7.42
C GLY A 171 -7.09 -9.04 -8.33
N TYR A 172 -5.91 -8.42 -8.41
CA TYR A 172 -4.83 -8.87 -9.28
C TYR A 172 -3.50 -8.81 -8.54
N ARG A 173 -2.86 -9.98 -8.45
CA ARG A 173 -1.70 -10.24 -7.62
C ARG A 173 -0.53 -10.51 -8.55
N CYS A 174 0.49 -9.69 -8.41
CA CYS A 174 1.71 -9.75 -9.19
C CYS A 174 2.87 -10.11 -8.28
N LEU A 175 3.79 -10.90 -8.80
CA LEU A 175 5.08 -11.13 -8.18
C LEU A 175 6.16 -10.51 -9.07
N PHE A 176 6.92 -9.56 -8.54
CA PHE A 176 8.11 -9.00 -9.16
C PHE A 176 9.33 -9.65 -8.54
N PHE A 177 10.11 -10.37 -9.33
CA PHE A 177 11.29 -11.07 -8.82
C PHE A 177 12.51 -10.84 -9.69
N GLY A 178 13.69 -10.90 -9.09
CA GLY A 178 14.96 -10.67 -9.77
C GLY A 178 15.96 -9.95 -8.89
N PRO A 179 17.19 -9.70 -9.37
CA PRO A 179 18.24 -9.05 -8.59
C PRO A 179 17.81 -7.69 -8.01
N PRO A 180 18.43 -7.24 -6.90
CA PRO A 180 18.16 -5.91 -6.36
C PRO A 180 18.59 -4.82 -7.36
N GLY A 181 17.87 -3.71 -7.37
CA GLY A 181 18.23 -2.55 -8.20
C GLY A 181 17.85 -2.65 -9.69
N THR A 182 17.09 -3.66 -10.11
CA THR A 182 16.60 -3.84 -11.50
C THR A 182 15.30 -3.08 -11.81
N GLY A 183 14.80 -2.25 -10.89
CA GLY A 183 13.66 -1.35 -11.15
C GLY A 183 12.29 -1.85 -10.68
N LYS A 184 12.21 -2.91 -9.87
CA LYS A 184 10.93 -3.44 -9.31
C LYS A 184 10.06 -2.37 -8.63
N THR A 185 10.63 -1.65 -7.66
CA THR A 185 9.92 -0.58 -6.93
C THR A 185 9.57 0.61 -7.84
N LEU A 186 10.49 0.99 -8.74
CA LEU A 186 10.26 2.07 -9.71
C LEU A 186 9.09 1.73 -10.64
N THR A 187 9.04 0.49 -11.15
CA THR A 187 7.96 -0.02 -11.99
C THR A 187 6.62 0.08 -11.27
N ALA A 188 6.53 -0.36 -10.00
CA ALA A 188 5.30 -0.24 -9.21
C ALA A 188 4.85 1.23 -9.07
N THR A 189 5.77 2.16 -8.80
CA THR A 189 5.45 3.59 -8.70
C THR A 189 4.99 4.20 -10.03
N LEU A 190 5.57 3.77 -11.16
CA LEU A 190 5.19 4.22 -12.50
C LEU A 190 3.81 3.70 -12.91
N ILE A 191 3.49 2.44 -12.59
CA ILE A 191 2.13 1.88 -12.76
C ILE A 191 1.13 2.74 -11.99
N GLY A 192 1.39 3.00 -10.71
CA GLY A 192 0.53 3.84 -9.85
C GLY A 192 0.30 5.22 -10.45
N ARG A 193 1.37 5.90 -10.87
CA ARG A 193 1.28 7.22 -11.52
C ARG A 193 0.45 7.17 -12.80
N GLN A 194 0.64 6.16 -13.65
CA GLN A 194 -0.10 6.00 -14.92
C GLN A 194 -1.60 5.76 -14.71
N VAL A 195 -1.98 5.06 -13.64
CA VAL A 195 -3.40 4.78 -13.33
C VAL A 195 -4.01 5.74 -12.30
N GLN A 196 -3.25 6.77 -11.88
CA GLN A 196 -3.62 7.73 -10.85
C GLN A 196 -4.01 7.05 -9.53
N ALA A 197 -3.25 6.04 -9.14
CA ALA A 197 -3.39 5.30 -7.89
C ALA A 197 -2.20 5.59 -6.97
N ASP A 198 -2.47 5.75 -5.68
CA ASP A 198 -1.42 5.82 -4.67
C ASP A 198 -0.78 4.45 -4.49
N VAL A 199 0.55 4.42 -4.37
CA VAL A 199 1.31 3.18 -4.14
C VAL A 199 1.82 3.16 -2.71
N TYR A 200 1.36 2.19 -1.94
CA TYR A 200 1.74 2.02 -0.54
C TYR A 200 2.73 0.88 -0.41
N ARG A 201 3.95 1.19 0.03
CA ARG A 201 4.99 0.21 0.33
C ARG A 201 4.83 -0.35 1.74
N ILE A 202 4.69 -1.66 1.84
CA ILE A 202 4.73 -2.42 3.09
C ILE A 202 6.02 -3.23 3.09
N ASP A 203 6.83 -3.05 4.12
CA ASP A 203 8.07 -3.81 4.29
C ASP A 203 7.79 -5.05 5.14
N LEU A 204 7.86 -6.22 4.50
CA LEU A 204 7.47 -7.47 5.14
C LEU A 204 8.46 -7.93 6.22
N SER A 205 9.73 -7.55 6.14
CA SER A 205 10.69 -7.90 7.19
C SER A 205 10.39 -7.16 8.50
N MET A 206 9.88 -5.93 8.41
CA MET A 206 9.45 -5.15 9.58
C MET A 206 8.16 -5.69 10.21
N VAL A 207 7.25 -6.21 9.38
CA VAL A 207 5.96 -6.78 9.80
C VAL A 207 6.19 -8.09 10.56
N VAL A 208 7.01 -9.01 10.02
CA VAL A 208 7.24 -10.33 10.64
C VAL A 208 8.13 -10.25 11.90
N SER A 209 8.94 -9.20 12.07
CA SER A 209 9.93 -9.11 13.16
C SER A 209 9.45 -8.44 14.46
N LYS A 210 8.32 -7.71 14.43
CA LYS A 210 7.88 -6.87 15.56
C LYS A 210 6.45 -7.20 15.97
N TYR A 211 6.32 -7.90 17.10
CA TYR A 211 5.08 -8.10 17.87
C TYR A 211 4.02 -9.00 17.24
N ILE A 212 3.92 -10.21 17.81
CA ILE A 212 2.89 -11.22 17.56
C ILE A 212 1.51 -10.59 17.87
N GLY A 213 0.64 -10.45 16.87
CA GLY A 213 -0.76 -10.01 16.99
C GLY A 213 -1.06 -8.51 16.75
N GLU A 214 -0.22 -7.56 17.19
CA GLU A 214 -0.45 -6.13 16.87
C GLU A 214 -0.26 -5.84 15.38
N THR A 215 0.69 -6.54 14.77
CA THR A 215 0.99 -6.46 13.35
C THR A 215 -0.17 -6.90 12.47
N GLU A 216 -0.89 -7.97 12.83
CA GLU A 216 -2.06 -8.42 12.09
C GLU A 216 -3.15 -7.36 12.06
N LYS A 217 -3.44 -6.75 13.22
CA LYS A 217 -4.44 -5.69 13.33
C LYS A 217 -4.05 -4.46 12.50
N ASN A 218 -2.79 -4.06 12.54
CA ASN A 218 -2.31 -2.90 11.79
C ASN A 218 -2.31 -3.17 10.29
N LEU A 219 -1.92 -4.38 9.87
CA LEU A 219 -1.96 -4.80 8.47
C LEU A 219 -3.41 -4.93 7.97
N ALA A 220 -4.32 -5.46 8.80
CA ALA A 220 -5.75 -5.52 8.49
C ALA A 220 -6.29 -4.11 8.17
N GLN A 221 -5.92 -3.11 8.99
CA GLN A 221 -6.30 -1.72 8.74
C GLN A 221 -5.76 -1.17 7.43
N VAL A 222 -4.54 -1.54 7.00
CA VAL A 222 -3.98 -1.14 5.69
C VAL A 222 -4.88 -1.68 4.57
N PHE A 223 -5.20 -2.98 4.60
CA PHE A 223 -6.08 -3.59 3.59
C PHE A 223 -7.49 -2.99 3.59
N ASP A 224 -8.08 -2.76 4.77
CA ASP A 224 -9.42 -2.18 4.88
C ASP A 224 -9.48 -0.75 4.31
N GLN A 225 -8.45 0.06 4.60
CA GLN A 225 -8.34 1.41 4.01
C GLN A 225 -8.10 1.35 2.50
N ALA A 226 -7.26 0.41 2.05
CA ALA A 226 -6.96 0.22 0.64
C ALA A 226 -8.18 -0.28 -0.15
N GLN A 227 -9.09 -1.05 0.45
CA GLN A 227 -10.26 -1.62 -0.23
C GLN A 227 -11.24 -0.53 -0.69
N HIS A 228 -11.34 0.56 0.06
CA HIS A 228 -12.21 1.70 -0.26
C HIS A 228 -11.52 2.78 -1.10
N ARG A 229 -10.26 2.56 -1.48
CA ARG A 229 -9.43 3.52 -2.22
C ARG A 229 -8.82 2.87 -3.45
N ARG A 230 -8.37 3.69 -4.40
CA ARG A 230 -7.64 3.19 -5.58
C ARG A 230 -6.15 3.06 -5.22
N TRP A 231 -5.83 2.17 -4.29
CA TRP A 231 -4.46 1.94 -3.83
C TRP A 231 -3.85 0.70 -4.49
N ILE A 232 -2.56 0.80 -4.81
CA ILE A 232 -1.72 -0.35 -5.15
C ILE A 232 -0.88 -0.68 -3.90
N LEU A 233 -1.02 -1.90 -3.40
CA LEU A 233 -0.23 -2.37 -2.26
C LEU A 233 1.04 -3.04 -2.78
N PHE A 234 2.18 -2.41 -2.50
CA PHE A 234 3.50 -2.90 -2.87
C PHE A 234 4.18 -3.50 -1.64
N PHE A 235 4.32 -4.82 -1.61
CA PHE A 235 4.99 -5.55 -0.56
C PHE A 235 6.45 -5.75 -0.94
N ASP A 236 7.36 -5.09 -0.23
CA ASP A 236 8.80 -5.21 -0.44
C ASP A 236 9.36 -6.34 0.45
N GLU A 237 10.52 -6.88 0.05
CA GLU A 237 11.19 -7.97 0.78
C GLU A 237 10.31 -9.20 1.02
N ALA A 238 9.50 -9.60 0.02
CA ALA A 238 8.62 -10.77 0.09
C ALA A 238 9.37 -12.08 0.35
N ASP A 239 10.70 -12.09 0.20
CA ASP A 239 11.62 -13.15 0.65
C ASP A 239 11.40 -13.58 2.09
N ALA A 240 10.99 -12.64 2.97
CA ALA A 240 10.64 -12.94 4.36
C ALA A 240 9.45 -13.91 4.49
N LEU A 241 8.54 -13.94 3.51
CA LEU A 241 7.41 -14.89 3.45
C LEU A 241 7.81 -16.24 2.86
N PHE A 242 8.90 -16.26 2.09
CA PHE A 242 9.41 -17.43 1.37
C PHE A 242 10.46 -18.23 2.14
N GLY A 243 10.90 -17.72 3.30
CA GLY A 243 11.81 -18.42 4.19
C GLY A 243 11.38 -19.88 4.31
N LYS A 244 12.30 -20.82 4.02
CA LYS A 244 12.03 -22.26 4.05
C LYS A 244 11.17 -22.54 5.27
N ARG A 245 9.98 -23.11 5.07
CA ARG A 245 9.16 -23.68 6.15
C ARG A 245 10.09 -24.60 6.94
N THR A 246 10.68 -24.09 8.01
CA THR A 246 11.66 -24.83 8.79
C THR A 246 10.89 -26.00 9.36
N ALA A 247 11.37 -27.22 9.10
CA ALA A 247 10.81 -28.41 9.68
C ALA A 247 10.70 -28.19 11.19
N THR A 248 9.45 -28.18 11.64
CA THR A 248 8.99 -27.72 12.94
C THR A 248 9.75 -28.37 14.10
N SER A 249 10.32 -27.56 15.00
CA SER A 249 10.75 -28.01 16.32
C SER A 249 10.44 -27.04 17.46
N SER A 250 10.11 -25.77 17.18
CA SER A 250 9.78 -24.76 18.20
C SER A 250 8.36 -24.18 18.07
N SER A 251 7.79 -23.69 19.17
CA SER A 251 6.50 -22.98 19.20
C SER A 251 6.51 -21.69 18.38
N ASN A 252 7.66 -21.00 18.33
CA ASN A 252 7.82 -19.73 17.62
C ASN A 252 7.68 -19.91 16.10
N ASP A 253 8.17 -21.02 15.55
CA ASP A 253 8.06 -21.32 14.11
C ASP A 253 6.61 -21.58 13.69
N ARG A 254 5.76 -22.12 14.58
CA ARG A 254 4.34 -22.33 14.27
C ARG A 254 3.57 -21.01 14.18
N HIS A 255 3.87 -20.05 15.06
CA HIS A 255 3.23 -18.74 15.04
C HIS A 255 3.61 -17.93 13.79
N ALA A 256 4.89 -17.93 13.41
CA ALA A 256 5.34 -17.28 12.17
C ALA A 256 4.64 -17.85 10.91
N ASN A 257 4.45 -19.17 10.84
CA ASN A 257 3.74 -19.80 9.72
C ASN A 257 2.24 -19.43 9.66
N GLN A 258 1.60 -19.20 10.82
CA GLN A 258 0.21 -18.76 10.88
C GLN A 258 0.07 -17.32 10.38
N GLU A 259 0.96 -16.42 10.78
CA GLU A 259 0.97 -15.01 10.34
C GLU A 259 1.18 -14.87 8.82
N VAL A 260 2.13 -15.65 8.27
CA VAL A 260 2.33 -15.71 6.81
C VAL A 260 1.06 -16.20 6.11
N SER A 261 0.40 -17.23 6.65
CA SER A 261 -0.84 -17.76 6.07
C SER A 261 -1.97 -16.72 6.10
N TYR A 262 -2.10 -15.98 7.20
CA TYR A 262 -3.07 -14.89 7.34
C TYR A 262 -2.81 -13.76 6.33
N LEU A 263 -1.57 -13.28 6.22
CA LEU A 263 -1.21 -12.23 5.25
C LEU A 263 -1.53 -12.68 3.82
N LEU A 264 -1.21 -13.92 3.46
CA LEU A 264 -1.51 -14.45 2.14
C LEU A 264 -3.00 -14.51 1.85
N GLN A 265 -3.79 -14.93 2.83
CA GLN A 265 -5.24 -14.89 2.71
C GLN A 265 -5.74 -13.45 2.49
N ARG A 266 -5.20 -12.44 3.21
CA ARG A 266 -5.57 -11.04 3.01
C ARG A 266 -5.17 -10.51 1.63
N VAL A 267 -4.00 -10.89 1.12
CA VAL A 267 -3.57 -10.61 -0.26
C VAL A 267 -4.51 -11.28 -1.27
N GLU A 268 -4.94 -12.51 -0.99
CA GLU A 268 -5.90 -13.24 -1.82
C GLU A 268 -7.31 -12.66 -1.79
N ASP A 269 -7.73 -12.06 -0.68
CA ASP A 269 -9.07 -11.49 -0.52
C ASP A 269 -9.15 -10.03 -0.98
N PHE A 270 -8.01 -9.35 -1.11
CA PHE A 270 -7.99 -7.96 -1.53
C PHE A 270 -8.47 -7.78 -2.98
N PRO A 271 -9.50 -6.96 -3.24
CA PRO A 271 -10.09 -6.79 -4.57
C PRO A 271 -9.29 -5.84 -5.49
N GLY A 272 -8.24 -5.19 -4.97
CA GLY A 272 -7.40 -4.26 -5.72
C GLY A 272 -6.13 -4.91 -6.31
N THR A 273 -5.15 -4.07 -6.65
CA THR A 273 -3.86 -4.53 -7.20
C THR A 273 -2.84 -4.70 -6.07
N VAL A 274 -2.24 -5.88 -5.99
CA VAL A 274 -1.16 -6.20 -5.05
C VAL A 274 0.07 -6.62 -5.83
N ILE A 275 1.23 -6.05 -5.49
CA ILE A 275 2.52 -6.35 -6.08
C ILE A 275 3.46 -6.80 -4.97
N LEU A 276 3.96 -8.03 -5.01
CA LEU A 276 5.01 -8.53 -4.11
C LEU A 276 6.34 -8.44 -4.82
N ALA A 277 7.36 -7.85 -4.19
CA ALA A 277 8.72 -7.78 -4.71
C ALA A 277 9.66 -8.69 -3.91
N SER A 278 10.43 -9.50 -4.63
CA SER A 278 11.35 -10.48 -4.08
C SER A 278 12.71 -10.39 -4.79
N ASN A 279 13.80 -10.66 -4.06
CA ASN A 279 15.13 -10.75 -4.62
C ASN A 279 15.56 -12.21 -4.90
N LEU A 280 14.80 -13.21 -4.45
CA LEU A 280 15.14 -14.61 -4.59
C LEU A 280 15.01 -15.09 -6.05
N LYS A 281 16.10 -15.68 -6.56
CA LYS A 281 16.15 -16.38 -7.86
C LYS A 281 15.62 -17.82 -7.80
N GLY A 282 15.29 -18.38 -6.63
CA GLY A 282 14.89 -19.78 -6.51
C GLY A 282 14.16 -20.13 -5.22
N ASN A 283 13.22 -21.08 -5.34
CA ASN A 283 12.33 -21.67 -4.33
C ASN A 283 11.12 -20.84 -3.89
N ILE A 284 10.37 -20.29 -4.84
CA ILE A 284 8.94 -20.06 -4.60
C ILE A 284 8.25 -21.40 -4.81
N ASP A 285 7.59 -21.91 -3.76
CA ASP A 285 6.79 -23.14 -3.84
C ASP A 285 5.74 -22.98 -4.96
N ASP A 286 5.56 -24.01 -5.80
CA ASP A 286 4.55 -24.06 -6.86
C ASP A 286 3.14 -23.72 -6.33
N ALA A 287 2.84 -24.10 -5.08
CA ALA A 287 1.58 -23.77 -4.43
C ALA A 287 1.39 -22.26 -4.23
N PHE A 288 2.50 -21.54 -4.01
CA PHE A 288 2.50 -20.09 -3.88
C PHE A 288 2.44 -19.41 -5.23
N ALA A 289 3.25 -19.86 -6.20
CA ALA A 289 3.27 -19.30 -7.55
C ALA A 289 1.88 -19.30 -8.22
N ARG A 290 1.08 -20.37 -8.01
CA ARG A 290 -0.30 -20.49 -8.52
C ARG A 290 -1.29 -19.43 -8.00
N ARG A 291 -0.94 -18.68 -6.95
CA ARG A 291 -1.79 -17.63 -6.37
C ARG A 291 -1.65 -16.28 -7.09
N PHE A 292 -0.61 -16.14 -7.90
CA PHE A 292 -0.32 -14.93 -8.67
C PHE A 292 -0.92 -15.04 -10.06
N GLN A 293 -1.47 -13.93 -10.55
CA GLN A 293 -1.97 -13.82 -11.91
C GLN A 293 -0.82 -13.49 -12.88
N SER A 294 0.22 -12.81 -12.39
CA SER A 294 1.43 -12.45 -13.15
C SER A 294 2.67 -12.65 -12.29
N ALA A 295 3.74 -13.19 -12.88
CA ALA A 295 5.04 -13.30 -12.24
C ALA A 295 6.10 -12.72 -13.18
N VAL A 296 6.47 -11.47 -12.92
CA VAL A 296 7.36 -10.68 -13.77
C VAL A 296 8.81 -10.85 -13.30
N TYR A 297 9.66 -11.41 -14.16
CA TYR A 297 11.10 -11.50 -13.92
C TYR A 297 11.80 -10.22 -14.39
N PHE A 298 12.57 -9.59 -13.50
CA PHE A 298 13.40 -8.44 -13.81
C PHE A 298 14.87 -8.89 -13.90
N PRO A 299 15.38 -9.19 -15.11
CA PRO A 299 16.76 -9.66 -15.29
C PRO A 299 17.78 -8.55 -15.00
N MET A 300 19.06 -8.93 -14.93
CA MET A 300 20.14 -7.94 -15.03
C MET A 300 20.14 -7.33 -16.44
N PRO A 301 20.31 -6.01 -16.57
CA PRO A 301 20.31 -5.37 -17.87
C PRO A 301 21.52 -5.83 -18.71
N ASP A 302 21.34 -5.98 -20.01
CA ASP A 302 22.42 -6.22 -20.97
C ASP A 302 23.30 -4.97 -21.19
N ALA A 303 24.34 -5.08 -22.03
CA ALA A 303 25.25 -3.95 -22.28
C ALA A 303 24.57 -2.72 -22.90
N GLU A 304 23.62 -2.91 -23.81
CA GLU A 304 22.92 -1.83 -24.50
C GLU A 304 21.91 -1.15 -23.55
N GLN A 305 21.19 -1.95 -22.77
CA GLN A 305 20.31 -1.47 -21.72
C GLN A 305 21.09 -0.71 -20.63
N ARG A 306 22.28 -1.21 -20.24
CA ARG A 306 23.16 -0.50 -19.30
C ARG A 306 23.65 0.82 -19.86
N LEU A 307 23.99 0.88 -21.15
CA LEU A 307 24.37 2.14 -21.81
C LEU A 307 23.23 3.16 -21.71
N ARG A 308 21.99 2.75 -22.05
CA ARG A 308 20.81 3.61 -21.92
C ARG A 308 20.58 4.07 -20.48
N LEU A 309 20.80 3.20 -19.49
CA LEU A 309 20.72 3.55 -18.07
C LEU A 309 21.79 4.59 -17.69
N TRP A 310 23.03 4.42 -18.14
CA TRP A 310 24.12 5.37 -17.91
C TRP A 310 23.79 6.73 -18.50
N GLU A 311 23.42 6.78 -19.79
CA GLU A 311 23.04 8.00 -20.49
C GLU A 311 21.86 8.69 -19.79
N GLY A 312 20.82 7.93 -19.44
CA GLY A 312 19.66 8.43 -18.74
C GLY A 312 19.99 9.10 -17.40
N MET A 313 20.94 8.54 -16.64
CA MET A 313 21.38 9.07 -15.34
C MET A 313 22.18 10.37 -15.46
N VAL A 314 22.98 10.52 -16.53
CA VAL A 314 23.84 11.70 -16.70
C VAL A 314 23.24 12.77 -17.60
N ARG A 315 22.16 12.49 -18.33
CA ARG A 315 21.60 13.37 -19.39
C ARG A 315 21.38 14.81 -18.96
N HIS A 316 20.92 15.01 -17.71
CA HIS A 316 20.59 16.33 -17.17
C HIS A 316 21.73 16.98 -16.38
N THR A 317 22.82 16.25 -16.15
CA THR A 317 23.89 16.75 -15.28
C THR A 317 24.73 17.83 -15.95
N GLY A 318 25.00 17.71 -17.26
CA GLY A 318 25.92 18.59 -18.00
C GLY A 318 27.35 18.62 -17.43
N ARG A 319 27.66 17.74 -16.48
CA ARG A 319 28.86 17.75 -15.62
C ARG A 319 29.69 16.48 -15.76
N LEU A 320 29.46 15.72 -16.82
CA LEU A 320 30.33 14.61 -17.18
C LEU A 320 31.54 15.15 -17.95
N ASP A 321 32.71 14.62 -17.67
CA ASP A 321 33.89 14.92 -18.46
C ASP A 321 33.80 14.27 -19.86
N ALA A 322 34.37 14.93 -20.87
CA ALA A 322 34.30 14.46 -22.26
C ALA A 322 35.11 13.17 -22.50
N GLU A 323 36.09 12.87 -21.64
CA GLU A 323 36.89 11.65 -21.71
C GLU A 323 36.17 10.42 -21.12
N VAL A 324 34.95 10.57 -20.60
CA VAL A 324 34.18 9.44 -20.04
C VAL A 324 33.50 8.67 -21.17
N ASP A 325 33.97 7.45 -21.41
CA ASP A 325 33.30 6.50 -22.30
C ASP A 325 32.25 5.66 -21.53
N LEU A 326 30.98 6.04 -21.66
CA LEU A 326 29.87 5.31 -21.03
C LEU A 326 29.63 3.93 -21.66
N ARG A 327 29.98 3.75 -22.93
CA ARG A 327 29.84 2.46 -23.63
C ARG A 327 30.85 1.46 -23.10
N GLU A 328 32.11 1.88 -22.92
CA GLU A 328 33.14 1.06 -22.26
C GLU A 328 32.68 0.63 -20.86
N LEU A 329 32.13 1.55 -20.07
CA LEU A 329 31.63 1.24 -18.72
C LEU A 329 30.45 0.26 -18.75
N ALA A 330 29.52 0.42 -19.71
CA ALA A 330 28.38 -0.46 -19.87
C ALA A 330 28.78 -1.87 -20.31
N GLU A 331 29.75 -2.01 -21.20
CA GLU A 331 30.23 -3.32 -21.68
C GLU A 331 31.01 -4.08 -20.59
N ARG A 332 31.89 -3.39 -19.85
CA ARG A 332 32.82 -4.03 -18.90
C ARG A 332 32.23 -4.33 -17.53
N HIS A 333 31.16 -3.65 -17.12
CA HIS A 333 30.64 -3.74 -15.76
C HIS A 333 29.16 -4.09 -15.75
N GLU A 334 28.86 -5.32 -15.34
CA GLU A 334 27.50 -5.82 -15.14
C GLU A 334 26.87 -5.23 -13.87
N LEU A 335 26.29 -4.04 -14.00
CA LEU A 335 25.64 -3.31 -12.91
C LEU A 335 24.15 -3.15 -13.18
N ALA A 336 23.34 -3.26 -12.13
CA ALA A 336 21.92 -2.93 -12.17
C ALA A 336 21.70 -1.41 -12.13
N GLY A 337 20.51 -0.94 -12.52
CA GLY A 337 20.21 0.51 -12.54
C GLY A 337 20.39 1.20 -11.18
N GLY A 338 20.03 0.52 -10.08
CA GLY A 338 20.27 1.01 -8.73
C GLY A 338 21.76 1.16 -8.37
N ALA A 339 22.60 0.23 -8.85
CA ALA A 339 24.05 0.30 -8.67
C ALA A 339 24.64 1.44 -9.52
N ILE A 340 24.24 1.57 -10.79
CA ILE A 340 24.63 2.70 -11.66
C ILE A 340 24.31 4.04 -11.00
N ALA A 341 23.11 4.21 -10.45
CA ALA A 341 22.73 5.42 -9.73
C ALA A 341 23.64 5.72 -8.52
N ASN A 342 24.03 4.69 -7.76
CA ASN A 342 24.99 4.83 -6.65
C ASN A 342 26.38 5.23 -7.14
N VAL A 343 26.85 4.68 -8.27
CA VAL A 343 28.13 5.03 -8.86
C VAL A 343 28.14 6.49 -9.31
N VAL A 344 27.10 6.94 -10.02
CA VAL A 344 26.99 8.36 -10.45
C VAL A 344 26.95 9.28 -9.24
N ARG A 345 26.18 8.94 -8.20
CA ARG A 345 26.12 9.69 -6.94
C ARG A 345 27.51 9.77 -6.28
N PHE A 346 28.22 8.66 -6.19
CA PHE A 346 29.57 8.62 -5.65
C PHE A 346 30.54 9.47 -6.46
N GLY A 347 30.45 9.41 -7.79
CA GLY A 347 31.25 10.23 -8.70
C GLY A 347 31.02 11.73 -8.48
N ALA A 348 29.76 12.15 -8.36
CA ALA A 348 29.39 13.53 -8.07
C ALA A 348 29.92 14.01 -6.71
N ILE A 349 29.83 13.18 -5.67
CA ILE A 349 30.37 13.50 -4.33
C ILE A 349 31.89 13.68 -4.39
N ASN A 350 32.62 12.80 -5.09
CA ASN A 350 34.08 12.91 -5.21
C ASN A 350 34.52 14.14 -6.01
N ALA A 351 33.80 14.48 -7.08
CA ALA A 351 34.05 15.70 -7.84
C ALA A 351 33.92 16.92 -6.93
N MET A 352 32.82 17.00 -6.18
CA MET A 352 32.56 18.09 -5.23
C MET A 352 33.62 18.18 -4.12
N GLN A 353 34.00 17.04 -3.51
CA GLN A 353 35.03 17.01 -2.46
C GLN A 353 36.40 17.46 -2.97
N ALA A 354 36.70 17.19 -4.24
CA ALA A 354 37.92 17.62 -4.89
C ALA A 354 37.86 19.05 -5.44
N GLY A 355 36.77 19.79 -5.22
CA GLY A 355 36.57 21.14 -5.76
C GLY A 355 36.42 21.20 -7.28
N ARG A 356 36.01 20.10 -7.91
CA ARG A 356 35.83 19.97 -9.37
C ARG A 356 34.36 20.08 -9.75
N GLU A 357 34.10 20.74 -10.88
CA GLU A 357 32.73 20.86 -11.43
C GLU A 357 32.31 19.64 -12.27
N ARG A 358 33.28 18.82 -12.69
CA ARG A 358 33.06 17.67 -13.58
C ARG A 358 33.41 16.33 -12.92
N ILE A 359 32.61 15.32 -13.22
CA ILE A 359 32.82 13.92 -12.85
C ILE A 359 33.79 13.30 -13.86
N LEU A 360 34.94 12.82 -13.37
CA LEU A 360 35.96 12.18 -14.21
C LEU A 360 35.73 10.67 -14.28
N ALA A 361 36.29 10.03 -15.31
CA ALA A 361 36.25 8.56 -15.45
C ALA A 361 36.84 7.84 -14.22
N ALA A 362 37.87 8.42 -13.60
CA ALA A 362 38.47 7.89 -12.37
C ALA A 362 37.50 7.87 -11.18
N ASP A 363 36.58 8.84 -11.09
CA ASP A 363 35.58 8.89 -10.02
C ASP A 363 34.55 7.77 -10.19
N LEU A 364 34.08 7.56 -11.42
CA LEU A 364 33.15 6.48 -11.77
C LEU A 364 33.79 5.11 -11.53
N ARG A 365 35.03 4.86 -12.00
CA ARG A 365 35.74 3.59 -11.77
C ARG A 365 35.90 3.29 -10.28
N LYS A 366 36.21 4.28 -9.44
CA LYS A 366 36.25 4.12 -7.98
C LYS A 366 34.86 3.78 -7.41
N GLY A 367 33.80 4.39 -7.92
CA GLY A 367 32.43 4.08 -7.53
C GLY A 367 32.02 2.66 -7.90
N ILE A 368 32.36 2.21 -9.12
CA ILE A 368 32.12 0.83 -9.58
C ILE A 368 32.84 -0.16 -8.65
N ALA A 369 34.13 0.06 -8.37
CA ALA A 369 34.88 -0.79 -7.47
C ALA A 369 34.26 -0.85 -6.06
N LYS A 370 33.67 0.25 -5.59
CA LYS A 370 32.96 0.31 -4.30
C LYS A 370 31.66 -0.49 -4.32
N GLU A 371 30.84 -0.36 -5.36
CA GLU A 371 29.58 -1.11 -5.48
C GLU A 371 29.83 -2.62 -5.67
N LEU A 372 30.80 -3.02 -6.50
CA LEU A 372 31.16 -4.43 -6.68
C LEU A 372 31.64 -5.08 -5.36
N ARG A 373 32.44 -4.36 -4.56
CA ARG A 373 32.84 -4.83 -3.22
C ARG A 373 31.66 -5.00 -2.28
N LYS A 374 30.66 -4.11 -2.35
CA LYS A 374 29.45 -4.19 -1.53
C LYS A 374 28.60 -5.41 -1.89
N GLU A 375 28.59 -5.80 -3.16
CA GLU A 375 27.93 -7.01 -3.66
C GLU A 375 28.76 -8.30 -3.44
N GLY A 376 29.94 -8.20 -2.82
CA GLY A 376 30.82 -9.35 -2.59
C GLY A 376 31.52 -9.87 -3.85
N ARG A 377 31.53 -9.10 -4.95
CA ARG A 377 32.25 -9.41 -6.19
C ARG A 377 33.66 -8.82 -6.13
N THR A 378 34.69 -9.63 -6.41
CA THR A 378 36.08 -9.18 -6.50
C THR A 378 36.30 -8.39 -7.81
N VAL A 379 37.03 -7.27 -7.71
CA VAL A 379 37.29 -6.30 -8.82
C VAL A 379 38.18 -6.90 -9.89
#